data_AF-A0A933JTW4-F1
#
_entry.id   AF-A0A933JTW4-F1
#
_cell.length_a   1.000
_cell.length_b   1.000
_cell.length_c   1.000
_cell.angle_alpha   90.00
_cell.angle_beta   90.00
_cell.angle_gamma   90.00
#
_symmetry.space_group_name_H-M   'P 1'
#
loop_
_entity.id
_entity.type
_entity.pdbx_description
1 polymer ?
#
loop_
_entity_poly.entity_id
_entity_poly.type
_entity_poly.pdbx_seq_one_letter_code
_entity_poly.pdbx_strand_id
1 'polypeptide(L)'
;MRSTSRGSTSELAPASDPLPVDEVLDELIRVIGAKRGAVLTAPPGASKTTRVPSAILDSKIIGDQNVWVLEPRRLAARLSAQRVAEERGVPVGGEVATR
;
A
#
# COMPACT_ATOMS: atom_id res chain seq x y z
N MET A 1 21.36 -29.63 -24.72
CA MET A 1 22.40 -28.89 -23.98
C MET A 1 21.85 -27.47 -23.73
N ARG A 2 21.07 -27.29 -22.65
CA ARG A 2 21.32 -26.36 -21.51
C ARG A 2 22.03 -25.05 -21.94
N SER A 3 21.34 -23.91 -21.86
CA SER A 3 21.43 -22.95 -20.73
C SER A 3 22.78 -22.21 -20.79
N THR A 4 22.96 -20.90 -20.79
CA THR A 4 22.36 -19.76 -20.06
C THR A 4 23.24 -18.56 -20.50
N SER A 5 22.84 -17.31 -20.62
CA SER A 5 22.18 -16.49 -19.61
C SER A 5 21.63 -15.23 -20.28
N ARG A 6 20.31 -15.01 -20.17
CA ARG A 6 19.78 -13.66 -20.11
C ARG A 6 20.09 -13.16 -18.71
N GLY A 7 20.94 -12.15 -18.60
CA GLY A 7 21.03 -11.36 -17.38
C GLY A 7 19.68 -10.69 -17.16
N SER A 8 18.82 -11.31 -16.36
CA SER A 8 17.61 -10.70 -15.83
C SER A 8 18.03 -9.74 -14.72
N THR A 9 18.39 -8.52 -15.09
CA THR A 9 18.32 -7.39 -14.15
C THR A 9 16.84 -7.24 -13.83
N SER A 10 16.44 -7.61 -12.61
CA SER A 10 15.11 -7.29 -12.11
C SER A 10 14.95 -5.78 -12.20
N GLU A 11 14.13 -5.34 -13.14
CA GLU A 11 13.65 -3.96 -13.22
C GLU A 11 12.91 -3.70 -11.92
N LEU A 12 13.60 -3.09 -10.95
CA LEU A 12 12.95 -2.60 -9.74
C LEU A 12 11.86 -1.64 -10.23
N ALA A 13 10.63 -1.88 -9.78
CA ALA A 13 9.54 -0.92 -9.94
C ALA A 13 10.07 0.49 -9.59
N PRO A 14 9.70 1.54 -10.35
CA PRO A 14 10.23 2.87 -10.12
C PRO A 14 10.02 3.24 -8.65
N ALA A 15 11.10 3.65 -7.98
CA ALA A 15 11.02 4.22 -6.64
C ALA A 15 10.01 5.37 -6.72
N SER A 16 8.87 5.21 -6.06
CA SER A 16 7.85 6.25 -6.05
C SER A 16 8.42 7.49 -5.37
N ASP A 17 8.09 8.68 -5.89
CA ASP A 17 8.48 9.93 -5.25
C ASP A 17 8.00 9.94 -3.78
N PRO A 18 8.84 10.41 -2.84
CA PRO A 18 8.47 10.46 -1.43
C PRO A 18 7.29 11.39 -1.21
N LEU A 19 6.33 10.93 -0.43
CA LEU A 19 5.09 11.65 -0.12
C LEU A 19 5.06 12.04 1.37
N PRO A 20 4.36 13.13 1.75
CA PRO A 20 4.35 13.60 3.13
C PRO A 20 3.89 12.57 4.18
N VAL A 21 3.13 11.54 3.78
CA VAL A 21 2.71 10.48 4.70
C VAL A 21 3.82 9.49 5.02
N ASP A 22 4.84 9.36 4.17
CA ASP A 22 5.88 8.35 4.31
C ASP A 22 6.72 8.58 5.58
N GLU A 23 6.90 9.84 5.99
CA GLU A 23 7.62 10.25 7.21
C GLU A 23 6.99 9.70 8.50
N VAL A 24 5.71 9.36 8.49
CA VAL A 24 4.95 8.95 9.69
C VAL A 24 4.53 7.47 9.68
N LEU A 25 4.83 6.71 8.62
CA LEU A 25 4.38 5.32 8.49
C LEU A 25 4.97 4.40 9.56
N ASP A 26 6.27 4.51 9.84
CA ASP A 26 6.93 3.66 10.83
C ASP A 26 6.43 3.91 12.25
N GLU A 27 6.12 5.17 12.59
CA GLU A 27 5.49 5.50 13.87
C GLU A 27 4.06 4.97 13.93
N LEU A 28 3.29 5.15 12.85
CA LEU A 28 1.92 4.65 12.76
C LEU A 28 1.85 3.12 12.95
N ILE A 29 2.72 2.37 12.27
CA ILE A 29 2.83 0.90 12.40
C ILE A 29 3.14 0.51 13.85
N ARG A 30 4.10 1.19 14.49
CA ARG A 30 4.43 0.95 15.90
C ARG A 30 3.24 1.22 16.83
N VAL A 31 2.52 2.31 16.62
CA VAL A 31 1.34 2.66 17.43
C VAL A 31 0.21 1.64 17.24
N ILE A 32 -0.07 1.22 16.00
CA ILE A 32 -1.10 0.21 15.69
C ILE A 32 -0.70 -1.16 16.24
N GLY A 33 0.59 -1.52 16.21
CA GLY A 33 1.06 -2.78 16.80
C GLY A 33 0.91 -2.82 18.32
N ALA A 34 1.07 -1.68 18.99
CA ALA A 34 0.99 -1.58 20.45
C ALA A 34 -0.43 -1.25 20.98
N LYS A 35 -1.27 -0.59 20.18
CA LYS A 35 -2.61 -0.09 20.56
C LYS A 35 -3.65 -0.50 19.53
N ARG A 36 -4.92 -0.56 19.93
CA ARG A 36 -6.02 -0.95 19.02
C ARG A 36 -6.47 0.12 18.02
N GLY A 37 -5.81 1.28 17.93
CA GLY A 37 -6.18 2.34 16.99
C GLY A 37 -5.30 3.59 17.06
N ALA A 38 -5.31 4.36 15.98
CA ALA A 38 -4.58 5.61 15.82
C ALA A 38 -5.40 6.60 14.99
N VAL A 39 -5.16 7.90 15.19
CA VAL A 39 -5.67 8.97 14.32
C VAL A 39 -4.49 9.58 13.61
N LEU A 40 -4.53 9.55 12.27
CA LEU A 40 -3.51 10.15 11.43
C LEU A 40 -4.08 11.42 10.78
N THR A 41 -3.42 12.54 10.99
CA THR A 41 -3.69 13.79 10.29
C THR A 41 -2.59 14.05 9.26
N ALA A 42 -2.96 14.31 8.02
CA ALA A 42 -2.03 14.87 7.04
C ALA A 42 -2.80 15.69 5.98
N PRO A 43 -2.11 16.52 5.17
CA PRO A 43 -2.75 17.34 4.15
C PRO A 43 -3.53 16.53 3.09
N PRO A 44 -4.53 17.12 2.41
CA PRO A 44 -5.11 16.54 1.21
C PRO A 44 -4.03 16.21 0.17
N GLY A 45 -4.19 15.11 -0.56
CA GLY A 45 -3.20 14.67 -1.56
C GLY A 45 -1.94 14.00 -1.00
N ALA A 46 -1.77 13.89 0.33
CA ALA A 46 -0.64 13.18 0.92
C ALA A 46 -0.74 11.64 0.84
N SER A 47 -1.55 11.08 -0.07
CA SER A 47 -1.69 9.63 -0.31
C SER A 47 -1.97 8.73 0.89
N LYS A 48 -2.66 9.25 1.91
CA LYS A 48 -3.09 8.48 3.09
C LYS A 48 -3.88 7.22 2.70
N THR A 49 -4.82 7.35 1.76
CA THR A 49 -5.72 6.26 1.34
C THR A 49 -5.00 5.16 0.56
N THR A 50 -3.78 5.41 0.04
CA THR A 50 -3.02 4.41 -0.74
C THR A 50 -1.80 3.87 0.02
N ARG A 51 -1.01 4.75 0.65
CA ARG A 51 0.23 4.37 1.36
C ARG A 51 -0.02 3.72 2.71
N VAL A 52 -0.96 4.22 3.51
CA VAL A 52 -1.20 3.69 4.85
C VAL A 52 -1.67 2.22 4.81
N PRO A 53 -2.67 1.84 3.97
CA PRO A 53 -3.09 0.44 3.90
C PRO A 53 -1.98 -0.50 3.43
N SER A 54 -1.20 -0.06 2.43
CA SER A 54 -0.05 -0.81 1.90
C SER A 54 1.02 -1.01 2.97
N ALA A 55 1.37 0.04 3.72
CA ALA A 55 2.35 -0.03 4.78
C ALA A 55 1.92 -0.97 5.93
N ILE A 56 0.63 -0.95 6.30
CA ILE A 56 0.08 -1.89 7.30
C ILE A 56 0.20 -3.33 6.79
N LEU A 57 -0.18 -3.60 5.54
CA LEU A 57 -0.08 -4.92 4.93
C LEU A 57 1.38 -5.41 4.88
N ASP A 58 2.30 -4.56 4.42
CA ASP A 58 3.72 -4.89 4.24
C ASP A 58 4.47 -5.06 5.58
N SER A 59 3.99 -4.40 6.64
CA SER A 59 4.58 -4.47 7.98
C SER A 59 4.43 -5.83 8.67
N LYS A 60 3.54 -6.71 8.17
CA LYS A 60 3.21 -8.03 8.74
C LYS A 60 2.65 -8.00 10.16
N ILE A 61 2.34 -6.83 10.73
CA ILE A 61 1.77 -6.73 12.09
C ILE A 61 0.39 -7.40 12.22
N ILE A 62 -0.29 -7.60 11.09
CA ILE A 62 -1.61 -8.22 11.01
C ILE A 62 -1.59 -9.70 10.58
N GLY A 63 -0.42 -10.28 10.30
CA GLY A 63 -0.31 -11.63 9.74
C GLY A 63 -1.02 -11.75 8.39
N ASP A 64 -1.78 -12.83 8.19
CA ASP A 64 -2.49 -13.13 6.93
C ASP A 64 -3.88 -12.45 6.83
N GLN A 65 -4.13 -11.41 7.63
CA GLN A 65 -5.40 -10.69 7.62
C GLN A 65 -5.46 -9.62 6.53
N ASN A 66 -6.68 -9.22 6.18
CA ASN A 66 -6.92 -8.18 5.18
C ASN A 66 -6.98 -6.77 5.81
N VAL A 67 -6.51 -5.77 5.07
CA VAL A 67 -6.73 -4.36 5.38
C VAL A 67 -7.98 -3.86 4.66
N TRP A 68 -8.98 -3.39 5.41
CA TRP A 68 -10.18 -2.78 4.85
C TRP A 68 -10.05 -1.25 4.86
N VAL A 69 -10.30 -0.64 3.71
CA VAL A 69 -10.33 0.82 3.56
C VAL A 69 -11.77 1.25 3.33
N LEU A 70 -12.31 2.06 4.25
CA LEU A 70 -13.65 2.61 4.13
C LEU A 70 -13.57 3.97 3.43
N GLU A 71 -14.22 4.07 2.27
CA GLU A 71 -14.30 5.31 1.48
C GLU A 71 -15.76 5.55 1.09
N PRO A 72 -16.41 6.64 1.54
CA PRO A 72 -17.84 6.86 1.34
C PRO A 72 -18.21 7.09 -0.13
N ARG A 73 -17.25 7.49 -0.99
CA ARG A 73 -17.50 7.77 -2.40
C ARG A 73 -17.08 6.58 -3.24
N ARG A 74 -18.04 5.89 -3.86
CA ARG A 74 -17.81 4.71 -4.72
C ARG A 74 -16.74 4.94 -5.79
N LEU A 75 -16.74 6.11 -6.43
CA LEU A 75 -15.72 6.46 -7.43
C LEU A 75 -14.32 6.58 -6.80
N ALA A 76 -14.21 7.26 -5.66
CA ALA A 76 -12.93 7.41 -4.96
C ALA A 76 -12.40 6.05 -4.45
N ALA A 77 -13.28 5.16 -4.00
CA ALA A 77 -12.91 3.80 -3.59
C ALA A 77 -12.29 3.02 -4.77
N ARG A 78 -12.93 3.07 -5.95
CA ARG A 78 -12.41 2.41 -7.16
C ARG A 78 -11.08 2.99 -7.62
N LEU A 79 -10.98 4.32 -7.67
CA LEU A 79 -9.74 5.00 -8.06
C LEU A 79 -8.61 4.72 -7.06
N SER A 80 -8.91 4.65 -5.77
CA SER A 80 -7.93 4.30 -4.73
C SER A 80 -7.44 2.86 -4.88
N ALA A 81 -8.36 1.90 -5.08
CA ALA A 81 -8.01 0.50 -5.31
C ALA A 81 -7.15 0.33 -6.57
N GLN A 82 -7.50 1.02 -7.65
CA GLN A 82 -6.71 1.03 -8.88
C GLN A 82 -5.32 1.61 -8.64
N ARG A 83 -5.23 2.75 -7.94
CA ARG A 83 -3.94 3.38 -7.64
C ARG A 83 -3.05 2.49 -6.76
N VAL A 84 -3.60 1.85 -5.74
CA VAL A 84 -2.85 0.91 -4.88
C VAL A 84 -2.37 -0.30 -5.70
N ALA A 85 -3.22 -0.86 -6.56
CA ALA A 85 -2.85 -1.98 -7.42
C ALA A 85 -1.71 -1.61 -8.39
N GLU A 86 -1.79 -0.43 -9.01
CA GLU A 86 -0.73 0.13 -9.86
C GLU A 86 0.59 0.33 -9.08
N GLU A 87 0.53 0.94 -7.89
CA GLU A 87 1.72 1.15 -7.03
C GLU A 87 2.36 -0.17 -6.56
N ARG A 88 1.57 -1.23 -6.42
CA ARG A 88 2.05 -2.58 -6.03
C ARG A 88 2.39 -3.47 -7.22
N GLY A 89 2.14 -3.04 -8.45
CA GLY A 89 2.39 -3.84 -9.66
C GLY A 89 1.51 -5.09 -9.78
N VAL A 90 0.30 -5.06 -9.20
CA VAL A 90 -0.67 -6.17 -9.22
C VAL A 90 -1.96 -5.77 -9.95
N PRO A 91 -2.70 -6.73 -10.54
CA PRO A 91 -4.02 -6.43 -11.08
C PRO A 91 -5.05 -6.18 -9.96
N VAL A 92 -6.02 -5.29 -10.22
CA VAL A 92 -7.21 -5.15 -9.37
C VAL A 92 -8.04 -6.44 -9.42
N GLY A 93 -8.58 -6.87 -8.28
CA GLY A 93 -9.42 -8.05 -8.12
C GLY A 93 -8.71 -9.24 -7.46
N GLY A 94 -7.39 -9.15 -7.26
CA GLY A 94 -6.60 -10.11 -6.49
C GLY A 94 -6.32 -9.58 -5.08
N GLU A 95 -5.04 -9.29 -4.80
CA GLU A 95 -4.58 -8.72 -3.53
C GLU A 95 -5.30 -7.40 -3.16
N VAL A 96 -5.65 -6.60 -4.18
CA VAL A 96 -6.36 -5.34 -4.02
C VAL A 96 -7.71 -5.44 -4.72
N ALA A 97 -8.81 -5.26 -4.00
CA ALA A 97 -10.16 -5.35 -4.54
C ALA A 97 -11.13 -4.39 -3.86
N THR A 98 -12.22 -4.06 -4.56
CA THR A 98 -13.36 -3.31 -4.01
C THR A 98 -14.54 -4.24 -3.77
N ARG A 99 -15.33 -3.99 -2.71
CA ARG A 99 -16.59 -4.69 -2.43
C ARG A 99 -17.79 -3.76 -2.59
#